data_AF-A0A7S0ZFD8-F1
#
_entry.id   AF-A0A7S0ZFD8-F1
#
_cell.length_a   1.000
_cell.length_b   1.000
_cell.length_c   1.000
_cell.angle_alpha   90.00
_cell.angle_beta   90.00
_cell.angle_gamma   90.00
#
_symmetry.space_group_name_H-M   'P 1'
#
loop_
_entity.id
_entity.type
_entity.pdbx_description
1 polymer ?
#
loop_
_entity_poly.entity_id
_entity_poly.type
_entity_poly.pdbx_seq_one_letter_code
_entity_poly.pdbx_strand_id
1 'polypeptide(L)'
;KIERDQKMEEVGVEKRQRKVERMSENCSEIDEESVEMRCEKKHRIDECQIITHSSPCSNYETDIGEEFDVDSDENVNESVDEWMNLSETEFISRLELILSSKLCDSEAISDVSLLDECEKAFYSKSIQSFSMKQYLERFLNYMECSRIVYIVALMYLEKIESFDINLRLCEFNIHRLFLTAVVLSVKYCEDLVFDNQWYSIIGGVKGAFEMNVLEK
;
A
#
# COMPACT_ATOMS: atom_id res chain seq x y z
N LYS A 1 31.76 2.12 -13.42
CA LYS A 1 30.52 1.34 -13.17
C LYS A 1 29.75 2.01 -12.04
N ILE A 2 30.35 2.10 -10.85
CA ILE A 2 29.85 2.89 -9.69
C ILE A 2 29.39 4.32 -10.06
N GLU A 3 30.22 5.12 -10.74
CA GLU A 3 29.81 6.49 -11.15
C GLU A 3 28.66 6.52 -12.17
N ARG A 4 28.51 5.49 -13.01
CA ARG A 4 27.39 5.40 -13.96
C ARG A 4 26.11 4.99 -13.25
N ASP A 5 26.20 4.10 -12.29
CA ASP A 5 25.09 3.63 -11.47
C ASP A 5 24.57 4.78 -10.58
N GLN A 6 25.48 5.53 -9.93
CA GLN A 6 25.15 6.75 -9.17
C GLN A 6 24.50 7.83 -10.04
N LYS A 7 24.98 8.02 -11.28
CA LYS A 7 24.43 9.03 -12.19
C LYS A 7 23.06 8.64 -12.76
N MET A 8 22.79 7.35 -12.96
CA MET A 8 21.43 6.89 -13.31
C MET A 8 20.48 7.02 -12.11
N GLU A 9 20.98 6.83 -10.89
CA GLU A 9 20.24 6.99 -9.64
C GLU A 9 19.83 8.45 -9.40
N GLU A 10 20.75 9.42 -9.55
CA GLU A 10 20.47 10.86 -9.46
C GLU A 10 19.46 11.33 -10.53
N VAL A 11 19.60 10.85 -11.77
CA VAL A 11 18.66 11.13 -12.86
C VAL A 11 17.28 10.52 -12.58
N GLY A 12 17.24 9.38 -11.89
CA GLY A 12 16.02 8.81 -11.34
C GLY A 12 15.37 9.81 -10.39
N VAL A 13 16.05 10.15 -9.30
CA VAL A 13 15.57 11.06 -8.25
C VAL A 13 15.09 12.42 -8.82
N GLU A 14 15.83 13.04 -9.74
CA GLU A 14 15.42 14.30 -10.37
C GLU A 14 14.15 14.16 -11.23
N LYS A 15 13.99 13.05 -11.95
CA LYS A 15 12.78 12.78 -12.74
C LYS A 15 11.57 12.56 -11.85
N ARG A 16 11.77 11.88 -10.71
CA ARG A 16 10.77 11.68 -9.65
C ARG A 16 10.31 13.04 -9.13
N GLN A 17 11.25 13.92 -8.74
CA GLN A 17 10.97 15.29 -8.26
C GLN A 17 10.13 16.13 -9.24
N ARG A 18 10.44 16.10 -10.55
CA ARG A 18 9.67 16.86 -11.56
C ARG A 18 8.27 16.31 -11.83
N LYS A 19 7.99 15.05 -11.49
CA LYS A 19 6.63 14.49 -11.59
C LYS A 19 5.78 14.95 -10.41
N VAL A 20 6.42 15.16 -9.27
CA VAL A 20 5.81 15.66 -8.04
C VAL A 20 5.37 17.10 -8.14
N GLU A 21 6.24 17.98 -8.63
CA GLU A 21 5.90 19.40 -8.90
C GLU A 21 4.64 19.51 -9.79
N ARG A 22 4.51 18.63 -10.78
CA ARG A 22 3.32 18.55 -11.65
C ARG A 22 2.07 18.00 -10.97
N MET A 23 2.19 17.20 -9.91
CA MET A 23 1.02 16.73 -9.15
C MET A 23 0.55 17.78 -8.14
N SER A 24 1.46 18.50 -7.49
CA SER A 24 1.11 19.62 -6.61
C SER A 24 0.42 20.75 -7.36
N GLU A 25 0.84 21.06 -8.59
CA GLU A 25 0.20 22.08 -9.44
C GLU A 25 -1.25 21.74 -9.85
N ASN A 26 -1.63 20.44 -9.83
CA ASN A 26 -2.94 19.97 -10.28
C ASN A 26 -3.91 19.61 -9.14
N CYS A 27 -3.46 19.65 -7.87
CA CYS A 27 -4.31 19.41 -6.71
C CYS A 27 -4.64 20.74 -6.03
N SER A 28 -5.90 21.17 -6.08
CA SER A 28 -6.38 22.43 -5.50
C SER A 28 -6.41 22.48 -3.97
N GLU A 29 -5.85 21.50 -3.26
CA GLU A 29 -5.98 21.32 -1.81
C GLU A 29 -4.70 20.80 -1.12
N ILE A 30 -3.50 21.15 -1.63
CA ILE A 30 -2.25 20.84 -0.93
C ILE A 30 -1.62 22.17 -0.47
N ASP A 31 -1.49 22.36 0.85
CA ASP A 31 -0.75 23.50 1.41
C ASP A 31 0.69 23.49 0.88
N GLU A 32 1.00 24.51 0.06
CA GLU A 32 2.26 24.67 -0.70
C GLU A 32 3.53 24.65 0.17
N GLU A 33 3.40 24.84 1.49
CA GLU A 33 4.52 24.99 2.44
C GLU A 33 5.15 23.64 2.90
N SER A 34 4.65 22.49 2.45
CA SER A 34 4.94 21.18 3.07
C SER A 34 5.71 20.16 2.21
N VAL A 35 6.04 20.47 0.95
CA VAL A 35 6.57 19.46 0.01
C VAL A 35 8.11 19.46 0.00
N GLU A 36 8.74 19.21 1.15
CA GLU A 36 10.14 18.77 1.16
C GLU A 36 10.16 17.24 1.05
N MET A 37 10.41 16.73 -0.15
CA MET A 37 10.46 15.29 -0.43
C MET A 37 11.77 14.70 0.05
N ARG A 38 11.70 13.68 0.91
CA ARG A 38 12.89 12.91 1.30
C ARG A 38 12.78 11.49 0.75
N CYS A 39 13.68 11.18 -0.19
CA CYS A 39 13.93 9.81 -0.63
C CYS A 39 15.08 9.26 0.21
N GLU A 40 14.81 8.24 1.02
CA GLU A 40 15.84 7.60 1.84
C GLU A 40 16.26 6.28 1.22
N LYS A 41 17.57 6.03 1.16
CA LYS A 41 18.08 4.69 0.86
C LYS A 41 17.71 3.79 2.02
N LYS A 42 17.16 2.62 1.72
CA LYS A 42 17.01 1.56 2.71
C LYS A 42 18.42 1.20 3.21
N HIS A 43 18.79 1.70 4.40
CA HIS A 43 19.87 1.07 5.14
C HIS A 43 19.43 -0.37 5.31
N ARG A 44 20.28 -1.31 4.84
CA ARG A 44 20.07 -2.75 4.93
C ARG A 44 19.30 -3.04 6.21
N ILE A 45 18.05 -3.50 6.08
CA ILE A 45 17.19 -3.83 7.21
C ILE A 45 17.81 -5.07 7.87
N ASP A 46 18.81 -4.85 8.72
CA ASP A 46 19.27 -5.83 9.69
C ASP A 46 18.46 -5.73 11.00
N GLU A 47 17.52 -4.78 11.11
CA GLU A 47 16.58 -4.68 12.23
C GLU A 47 15.21 -4.15 11.78
N CYS A 48 14.46 -4.96 11.01
CA CYS A 48 13.00 -4.93 11.13
C CYS A 48 12.69 -5.66 12.44
N GLN A 49 12.97 -4.99 13.56
CA GLN A 49 12.18 -5.25 14.75
C GLN A 49 10.78 -4.77 14.37
N ILE A 50 9.92 -5.73 14.01
CA ILE A 50 8.50 -5.60 14.27
C ILE A 50 8.45 -5.26 15.75
N ILE A 51 8.22 -3.98 16.06
CA ILE A 51 8.09 -3.51 17.42
C ILE A 51 6.79 -4.12 17.94
N THR A 52 6.92 -5.32 18.48
CA THR A 52 5.99 -5.95 19.40
C THR A 52 6.09 -5.18 20.73
N HIS A 53 5.66 -3.91 20.74
CA HIS A 53 5.38 -3.24 22.00
C HIS A 53 4.03 -3.74 22.52
N SER A 54 4.11 -4.90 23.17
CA SER A 54 3.44 -5.22 24.43
C SER A 54 2.23 -4.33 24.79
N SER A 55 1.08 -4.63 24.21
CA SER A 55 -0.15 -4.71 25.01
C SER A 55 -0.27 -6.15 25.52
N PRO A 56 -0.67 -6.37 26.79
CA PRO A 56 -0.56 -7.66 27.45
C PRO A 56 -1.69 -8.59 27.02
N CYS A 57 -1.59 -9.18 25.84
CA CYS A 57 -2.43 -10.29 25.41
C CYS A 57 -1.54 -11.53 25.17
N SER A 58 -1.34 -12.27 26.26
CA SER A 58 -0.95 -13.69 26.38
C SER A 58 -0.21 -14.37 25.21
N ASN A 59 1.07 -14.66 25.47
CA ASN A 59 1.84 -15.86 25.09
C ASN A 59 1.56 -16.50 23.73
N TYR A 60 2.32 -16.11 22.71
CA TYR A 60 2.65 -17.02 21.60
C TYR A 60 4.14 -16.89 21.29
N GLU A 61 4.87 -17.98 21.54
CA GLU A 61 6.26 -18.15 21.16
C GLU A 61 6.34 -18.13 19.61
N THR A 62 7.24 -17.30 19.09
CA THR A 62 7.59 -17.20 17.68
C THR A 62 8.28 -18.46 17.21
N ASP A 63 7.62 -19.22 16.34
CA ASP A 63 8.26 -20.19 15.44
C ASP A 63 7.93 -19.76 14.01
N ILE A 64 8.66 -18.75 13.49
CA ILE A 64 8.58 -18.35 12.08
C ILE A 64 9.72 -19.07 11.36
N GLY A 65 9.54 -20.39 11.26
CA GLY A 65 10.40 -21.31 10.54
C GLY A 65 9.62 -22.23 9.61
N GLU A 66 8.38 -21.88 9.26
CA GLU A 66 7.55 -22.69 8.37
C GLU A 66 7.46 -22.07 6.98
N GLU A 67 7.84 -22.89 6.00
CA GLU A 67 7.64 -22.67 4.58
C GLU A 67 6.23 -22.16 4.32
N PHE A 68 6.12 -21.14 3.47
CA PHE A 68 4.84 -20.62 3.00
C PHE A 68 4.20 -21.69 2.10
N ASP A 69 3.54 -22.68 2.71
CA ASP A 69 2.72 -23.65 2.02
C ASP A 69 1.51 -22.91 1.47
N VAL A 70 1.61 -22.54 0.19
CA VAL A 70 0.49 -22.07 -0.62
C VAL A 70 -0.46 -23.25 -0.74
N ASP A 71 -1.51 -23.28 0.08
CA ASP A 71 -2.60 -24.24 -0.06
C ASP A 71 -3.17 -24.10 -1.47
N SER A 72 -2.86 -25.11 -2.27
CA SER A 72 -3.31 -25.27 -3.62
C SER A 72 -4.76 -25.73 -3.59
N ASP A 73 -5.71 -24.82 -3.73
CA ASP A 73 -6.96 -25.17 -4.40
C ASP A 73 -7.65 -23.96 -5.07
N GLU A 74 -8.03 -24.21 -6.32
CA GLU A 74 -8.85 -23.42 -7.25
C GLU A 74 -8.18 -22.26 -8.06
N ASN A 75 -7.30 -22.69 -8.99
CA ASN A 75 -7.37 -22.32 -10.42
C ASN A 75 -7.24 -20.83 -10.83
N VAL A 76 -6.09 -20.21 -10.53
CA VAL A 76 -5.48 -19.18 -11.40
C VAL A 76 -3.97 -19.40 -11.44
N ASN A 77 -3.50 -20.28 -12.32
CA ASN A 77 -2.06 -20.37 -12.61
C ASN A 77 -1.68 -19.26 -13.62
N GLU A 78 -2.00 -18.00 -13.29
CA GLU A 78 -1.42 -16.86 -13.98
C GLU A 78 0.01 -16.72 -13.44
N SER A 79 1.00 -16.94 -14.31
CA SER A 79 2.39 -16.72 -13.93
C SER A 79 2.59 -15.24 -13.57
N VAL A 80 3.41 -14.98 -12.55
CA VAL A 80 3.89 -13.62 -12.23
C VAL A 80 4.46 -12.92 -13.48
N ASP A 81 5.07 -13.67 -14.39
CA ASP A 81 5.58 -13.15 -15.67
C ASP A 81 4.47 -12.56 -16.55
N GLU A 82 3.25 -13.09 -16.52
CA GLU A 82 2.14 -12.53 -17.28
C GLU A 82 1.80 -11.13 -16.78
N TRP A 83 1.68 -10.97 -15.47
CA TRP A 83 1.38 -9.70 -14.81
C TRP A 83 2.41 -8.60 -15.09
N MET A 84 3.68 -8.99 -15.12
CA MET A 84 4.78 -8.06 -15.39
C MET A 84 4.77 -7.55 -16.83
N ASN A 85 4.17 -8.30 -17.77
CA ASN A 85 4.17 -8.00 -19.20
C ASN A 85 2.87 -7.37 -19.72
N LEU A 86 1.83 -7.20 -18.88
CA LEU A 86 0.59 -6.54 -19.28
C LEU A 86 0.80 -5.09 -19.74
N SER A 87 -0.09 -4.55 -20.56
CA SER A 87 -0.19 -3.08 -20.69
C SER A 87 -0.64 -2.46 -19.36
N GLU A 88 -0.39 -1.16 -19.18
CA GLU A 88 -0.83 -0.44 -17.98
C GLU A 88 -2.35 -0.54 -17.79
N THR A 89 -3.11 -0.43 -18.87
CA THR A 89 -4.58 -0.54 -18.86
C THR A 89 -5.07 -1.93 -18.45
N GLU A 90 -4.41 -2.99 -18.92
CA GLU A 90 -4.75 -4.37 -18.56
C GLU A 90 -4.41 -4.64 -17.09
N PHE A 91 -3.25 -4.16 -16.64
CA PHE A 91 -2.82 -4.28 -15.25
C PHE A 91 -3.79 -3.59 -14.29
N ILE A 92 -4.21 -2.35 -14.58
CA ILE A 92 -5.23 -1.63 -13.79
C ILE A 92 -6.55 -2.40 -13.80
N SER A 93 -7.02 -2.82 -14.97
CA SER A 93 -8.31 -3.51 -15.10
C SER A 93 -8.33 -4.83 -14.30
N ARG A 94 -7.20 -5.55 -14.27
CA ARG A 94 -7.07 -6.80 -13.52
C ARG A 94 -7.01 -6.55 -12.01
N LEU A 95 -6.26 -5.54 -11.56
CA LEU A 95 -6.26 -5.12 -10.15
C LEU A 95 -7.66 -4.70 -9.69
N GLU A 96 -8.35 -3.88 -10.48
CA GLU A 96 -9.72 -3.44 -10.18
C GLU A 96 -10.67 -4.62 -10.08
N LEU A 97 -10.57 -5.60 -11.00
CA LEU A 97 -11.41 -6.79 -10.99
C LEU A 97 -11.23 -7.60 -9.70
N ILE A 98 -9.99 -7.86 -9.28
CA ILE A 98 -9.67 -8.63 -8.07
C ILE A 98 -10.12 -7.90 -6.80
N LEU A 99 -9.82 -6.59 -6.74
CA LEU A 99 -10.21 -5.77 -5.60
C LEU A 99 -11.75 -5.68 -5.47
N SER A 100 -12.45 -5.56 -6.60
CA SER A 100 -13.91 -5.54 -6.62
C SER A 100 -14.52 -6.90 -6.29
N SER A 101 -13.89 -8.01 -6.70
CA SER A 101 -14.40 -9.36 -6.40
C SER A 101 -14.23 -9.75 -4.93
N LYS A 102 -13.32 -9.09 -4.20
CA LYS A 102 -13.11 -9.30 -2.76
C LYS A 102 -14.05 -8.49 -1.86
N LEU A 103 -14.76 -7.50 -2.40
CA LEU A 103 -15.68 -6.69 -1.61
C LEU A 103 -16.80 -7.55 -1.02
N CYS A 104 -16.91 -7.55 0.30
CA CYS A 104 -18.02 -8.19 0.99
C CYS A 104 -19.26 -7.29 1.00
N ASP A 105 -20.43 -7.90 1.04
CA ASP A 105 -21.69 -7.17 1.20
C ASP A 105 -21.68 -6.34 2.51
N SER A 106 -22.20 -5.12 2.41
CA SER A 106 -22.15 -4.01 3.39
C SER A 106 -22.62 -4.37 4.82
N GLU A 107 -23.26 -5.53 5.01
CA GLU A 107 -23.75 -6.02 6.30
C GLU A 107 -22.63 -6.54 7.24
N ALA A 108 -21.39 -6.65 6.75
CA ALA A 108 -20.30 -7.27 7.50
C ALA A 108 -19.88 -6.52 8.78
N ILE A 109 -20.18 -5.22 8.92
CA ILE A 109 -19.89 -4.48 10.17
C ILE A 109 -21.14 -3.75 10.62
N SER A 110 -21.94 -4.47 11.39
CA SER A 110 -23.16 -3.95 12.02
C SER A 110 -22.88 -2.84 13.05
N ASP A 111 -21.63 -2.64 13.50
CA ASP A 111 -21.29 -1.49 14.34
C ASP A 111 -19.77 -1.17 14.36
N VAL A 112 -19.33 -0.21 13.51
CA VAL A 112 -17.94 0.33 13.54
C VAL A 112 -17.56 0.86 14.93
N SER A 113 -18.53 1.16 15.80
CA SER A 113 -18.25 1.64 17.15
C SER A 113 -17.61 0.59 18.07
N LEU A 114 -17.82 -0.70 17.77
CA LEU A 114 -17.28 -1.83 18.54
C LEU A 114 -15.84 -2.20 18.18
N LEU A 115 -15.36 -1.71 17.03
CA LEU A 115 -13.98 -1.90 16.59
C LEU A 115 -13.01 -1.22 17.55
N ASP A 116 -11.80 -1.75 17.65
CA ASP A 116 -10.71 -1.05 18.33
C ASP A 116 -10.23 0.17 17.51
N GLU A 117 -9.40 1.01 18.13
CA GLU A 117 -8.93 2.24 17.47
C GLU A 117 -7.99 1.98 16.29
N CYS A 118 -7.30 0.83 16.26
CA CYS A 118 -6.43 0.43 15.16
C CYS A 118 -7.27 0.01 13.95
N GLU A 119 -8.28 -0.83 14.15
CA GLU A 119 -9.22 -1.27 13.12
C GLU A 119 -9.98 -0.07 12.51
N LYS A 120 -10.49 0.82 13.37
CA LYS A 120 -11.22 2.04 12.96
C LYS A 120 -10.39 2.93 12.05
N ALA A 121 -9.06 2.95 12.17
CA ALA A 121 -8.20 3.78 11.34
C ALA A 121 -8.36 3.47 9.84
N PHE A 122 -8.70 2.22 9.51
CA PHE A 122 -8.93 1.77 8.14
C PHE A 122 -10.33 2.10 7.61
N TYR A 123 -11.27 2.51 8.45
CA TYR A 123 -12.63 2.85 8.03
C TYR A 123 -12.80 4.33 7.70
N SER A 124 -13.28 4.60 6.49
CA SER A 124 -13.71 5.94 6.10
C SER A 124 -15.09 6.26 6.66
N LYS A 125 -15.35 7.54 6.95
CA LYS A 125 -16.68 8.01 7.41
C LYS A 125 -17.77 7.90 6.35
N SER A 126 -17.37 7.85 5.08
CA SER A 126 -18.24 7.70 3.93
C SER A 126 -17.48 6.96 2.82
N ILE A 127 -18.23 6.39 1.88
CA ILE A 127 -17.67 5.81 0.65
C ILE A 127 -16.95 6.93 -0.12
N GLN A 128 -15.82 6.61 -0.74
CA GLN A 128 -15.05 7.56 -1.54
C GLN A 128 -15.82 7.92 -2.82
N SER A 129 -15.76 9.18 -3.24
CA SER A 129 -16.49 9.67 -4.42
C SER A 129 -15.86 9.28 -5.76
N PHE A 130 -14.70 8.63 -5.73
CA PHE A 130 -13.96 8.14 -6.90
C PHE A 130 -13.91 6.61 -6.87
N SER A 131 -13.76 5.99 -8.04
CA SER A 131 -13.71 4.54 -8.15
C SER A 131 -12.34 3.97 -7.80
N MET A 132 -12.30 2.66 -7.49
CA MET A 132 -11.02 1.95 -7.31
C MET A 132 -10.14 2.04 -8.55
N LYS A 133 -10.68 2.05 -9.78
CA LYS A 133 -9.91 2.31 -11.00
C LYS A 133 -9.16 3.63 -10.96
N GLN A 134 -9.87 4.71 -10.64
CA GLN A 134 -9.29 6.06 -10.57
C GLN A 134 -8.21 6.13 -9.49
N TYR A 135 -8.42 5.40 -8.38
CA TYR A 135 -7.42 5.25 -7.34
C TYR A 135 -6.18 4.50 -7.83
N LEU A 136 -6.35 3.36 -8.53
CA LEU A 136 -5.25 2.60 -9.11
C LEU A 136 -4.45 3.41 -10.14
N GLU A 137 -5.14 4.11 -11.04
CA GLU A 137 -4.53 5.04 -12.01
C GLU A 137 -3.64 6.06 -11.30
N ARG A 138 -4.10 6.62 -10.17
CA ARG A 138 -3.31 7.54 -9.36
C ARG A 138 -2.03 6.88 -8.84
N PHE A 139 -2.11 5.68 -8.30
CA PHE A 139 -0.94 5.00 -7.75
C PHE A 139 0.10 4.70 -8.83
N LEU A 140 -0.32 4.16 -9.97
CA LEU A 140 0.60 3.83 -11.07
C LEU A 140 1.23 5.08 -11.67
N ASN A 141 0.52 6.21 -11.65
CA ASN A 141 1.06 7.48 -12.09
C ASN A 141 2.05 8.10 -11.10
N TYR A 142 1.89 7.95 -9.78
CA TYR A 142 2.64 8.78 -8.83
C TYR A 142 3.51 8.03 -7.81
N MET A 143 3.25 6.74 -7.55
CA MET A 143 4.03 5.96 -6.56
C MET A 143 5.43 5.58 -7.05
N GLU A 144 5.64 5.55 -8.38
CA GLU A 144 6.93 5.27 -9.02
C GLU A 144 7.64 3.99 -8.51
N CYS A 145 6.85 2.97 -8.23
CA CYS A 145 7.30 1.65 -7.82
C CYS A 145 7.10 0.61 -8.94
N SER A 146 7.79 -0.51 -8.82
CA SER A 146 7.65 -1.63 -9.73
C SER A 146 6.31 -2.37 -9.55
N ARG A 147 5.86 -3.08 -10.59
CA ARG A 147 4.57 -3.77 -10.58
C ARG A 147 4.45 -4.85 -9.49
N ILE A 148 5.57 -5.44 -9.07
CA ILE A 148 5.60 -6.45 -8.02
C ILE A 148 5.04 -5.92 -6.68
N VAL A 149 5.18 -4.62 -6.41
CA VAL A 149 4.65 -3.98 -5.21
C VAL A 149 3.14 -4.17 -5.10
N TYR A 150 2.40 -4.04 -6.21
CA TYR A 150 0.94 -4.19 -6.22
C TYR A 150 0.52 -5.65 -6.06
N ILE A 151 1.31 -6.59 -6.60
CA ILE A 151 1.08 -8.02 -6.42
C ILE A 151 1.27 -8.39 -4.94
N VAL A 152 2.36 -7.93 -4.30
CA VAL A 152 2.59 -8.14 -2.86
C VAL A 152 1.52 -7.43 -2.02
N ALA A 153 1.03 -6.26 -2.44
CA ALA A 153 -0.07 -5.59 -1.76
C ALA A 153 -1.37 -6.42 -1.79
N LEU A 154 -1.69 -7.07 -2.92
CA LEU A 154 -2.82 -8.00 -2.97
C LEU A 154 -2.65 -9.18 -2.01
N MET A 155 -1.43 -9.71 -1.87
CA MET A 155 -1.13 -10.77 -0.89
C MET A 155 -1.34 -10.29 0.55
N TYR A 156 -0.96 -9.04 0.87
CA TYR A 156 -1.23 -8.46 2.19
C TYR A 156 -2.73 -8.29 2.45
N LEU A 157 -3.50 -7.90 1.45
CA LEU A 157 -4.96 -7.80 1.59
C LEU A 157 -5.61 -9.17 1.81
N GLU A 158 -5.21 -10.18 1.05
CA GLU A 158 -5.68 -11.55 1.27
C GLU A 158 -5.29 -12.07 2.65
N LYS A 159 -4.07 -11.75 3.10
CA LYS A 159 -3.61 -12.12 4.43
C LYS A 159 -4.47 -11.44 5.50
N ILE A 160 -4.65 -10.12 5.48
CA ILE A 160 -5.38 -9.44 6.57
C ILE A 160 -6.83 -9.93 6.71
N GLU A 161 -7.50 -10.24 5.59
CA GLU A 161 -8.85 -10.81 5.60
C GLU A 161 -8.92 -12.18 6.30
N SER A 162 -7.85 -12.97 6.23
CA SER A 162 -7.74 -14.28 6.90
C SER A 162 -7.40 -14.16 8.38
N PHE A 163 -6.67 -13.11 8.78
CA PHE A 163 -6.24 -12.88 10.17
C PHE A 163 -7.29 -12.14 10.99
N ASP A 164 -8.00 -11.18 10.41
CA ASP A 164 -8.94 -10.32 11.11
C ASP A 164 -10.22 -10.11 10.30
N ILE A 165 -11.31 -10.71 10.79
CA ILE A 165 -12.64 -10.60 10.19
C ILE A 165 -13.16 -9.16 10.14
N ASN A 166 -12.73 -8.32 11.08
CA ASN A 166 -13.13 -6.92 11.17
C ASN A 166 -12.47 -6.07 10.09
N LEU A 167 -11.45 -6.56 9.40
CA LEU A 167 -10.76 -5.87 8.31
C LEU A 167 -11.08 -6.44 6.93
N ARG A 168 -12.17 -7.23 6.82
CA ARG A 168 -12.67 -7.70 5.52
C ARG A 168 -12.95 -6.53 4.58
N LEU A 169 -12.56 -6.65 3.32
CA LEU A 169 -12.68 -5.55 2.36
C LEU A 169 -14.15 -5.17 2.10
N CYS A 170 -14.43 -3.88 2.23
CA CYS A 170 -15.71 -3.26 1.92
C CYS A 170 -15.49 -1.85 1.36
N GLU A 171 -16.55 -1.21 0.85
CA GLU A 171 -16.46 0.12 0.22
C GLU A 171 -15.94 1.23 1.16
N PHE A 172 -16.04 1.03 2.48
CA PHE A 172 -15.59 1.99 3.49
C PHE A 172 -14.10 1.89 3.82
N ASN A 173 -13.48 0.72 3.68
CA ASN A 173 -12.10 0.48 4.12
C ASN A 173 -11.12 0.18 2.97
N ILE A 174 -11.62 -0.24 1.80
CA ILE A 174 -10.78 -0.76 0.71
C ILE A 174 -9.67 0.19 0.29
N HIS A 175 -9.97 1.50 0.20
CA HIS A 175 -8.99 2.51 -0.20
C HIS A 175 -7.84 2.64 0.81
N ARG A 176 -8.15 2.63 2.10
CA ARG A 176 -7.16 2.78 3.19
C ARG A 176 -6.34 1.52 3.37
N LEU A 177 -6.99 0.35 3.32
CA LEU A 177 -6.31 -0.94 3.36
C LEU A 177 -5.38 -1.11 2.15
N PHE A 178 -5.87 -0.79 0.94
CA PHE A 178 -5.05 -0.86 -0.27
C PHE A 178 -3.86 0.10 -0.22
N LEU A 179 -4.05 1.36 0.18
CA LEU A 179 -2.96 2.32 0.40
C LEU A 179 -1.89 1.74 1.32
N THR A 180 -2.31 1.25 2.48
CA THR A 180 -1.42 0.69 3.50
C THR A 180 -0.65 -0.51 2.95
N ALA A 181 -1.35 -1.44 2.32
CA ALA A 181 -0.75 -2.61 1.71
C ALA A 181 0.29 -2.23 0.66
N VAL A 182 0.00 -1.24 -0.21
CA VAL A 182 0.97 -0.75 -1.19
C VAL A 182 2.18 -0.11 -0.50
N VAL A 183 2.00 0.75 0.51
CA VAL A 183 3.11 1.41 1.21
C VAL A 183 4.02 0.39 1.89
N LEU A 184 3.45 -0.60 2.59
CA LEU A 184 4.21 -1.70 3.18
C LEU A 184 4.96 -2.50 2.11
N SER A 185 4.32 -2.77 0.96
CA SER A 185 4.96 -3.45 -0.16
C SER A 185 6.07 -2.64 -0.79
N VAL A 186 5.93 -1.32 -0.94
CA VAL A 186 7.02 -0.44 -1.42
C VAL A 186 8.19 -0.52 -0.45
N LYS A 187 7.93 -0.36 0.85
CA LYS A 187 8.94 -0.44 1.90
C LYS A 187 9.61 -1.82 1.97
N TYR A 188 8.94 -2.88 1.52
CA TYR A 188 9.49 -4.22 1.46
C TYR A 188 10.30 -4.48 0.18
N CYS A 189 9.73 -4.20 -1.00
CA CYS A 189 10.27 -4.59 -2.30
C CYS A 189 11.26 -3.60 -2.92
N GLU A 190 11.13 -2.31 -2.64
CA GLU A 190 11.94 -1.27 -3.29
C GLU A 190 13.17 -0.90 -2.46
N ASP A 191 14.26 -0.55 -3.16
CA ASP A 191 15.51 -0.07 -2.54
C ASP A 191 15.44 1.42 -2.15
N LEU A 192 14.60 2.17 -2.88
CA LEU A 192 14.38 3.61 -2.70
C LEU A 192 12.93 3.84 -2.30
N VAL A 193 12.75 4.38 -1.09
CA VAL A 193 11.44 4.65 -0.50
C VAL A 193 11.27 6.14 -0.25
N PHE A 194 10.03 6.60 -0.37
CA PHE A 194 9.66 7.96 -0.01
C PHE A 194 9.21 8.02 1.44
N ASP A 195 9.16 9.21 2.00
CA ASP A 195 8.56 9.43 3.30
C ASP A 195 7.02 9.25 3.29
N ASN A 196 6.45 9.12 4.49
CA ASN A 196 5.01 8.94 4.64
C ASN A 196 4.20 10.19 4.32
N GLN A 197 4.83 11.38 4.26
CA GLN A 197 4.17 12.57 3.77
C GLN A 197 3.83 12.40 2.28
N TRP A 198 4.77 11.87 1.49
CA TRP A 198 4.56 11.57 0.08
C TRP A 198 3.44 10.55 -0.15
N TYR A 199 3.50 9.44 0.58
CA TYR A 199 2.45 8.41 0.47
C TYR A 199 1.09 8.92 0.92
N SER A 200 1.03 9.81 1.92
CA SER A 200 -0.24 10.41 2.36
C SER A 200 -0.90 11.25 1.27
N ILE A 201 -0.10 11.99 0.50
CA ILE A 201 -0.57 12.82 -0.61
C ILE A 201 -1.19 11.91 -1.66
N ILE A 202 -0.46 10.90 -2.14
CA ILE A 202 -0.95 9.96 -3.17
C ILE A 202 -2.18 9.17 -2.68
N GLY A 203 -2.17 8.76 -1.43
CA GLY A 203 -3.26 8.01 -0.80
C GLY A 203 -4.50 8.84 -0.52
N GLY A 204 -4.39 10.17 -0.44
CA GLY A 204 -5.49 11.05 -0.06
C GLY A 204 -5.85 10.97 1.43
N VAL A 205 -4.86 10.76 2.30
CA VAL A 205 -5.02 10.78 3.78
C VAL A 205 -4.39 12.06 4.36
N LYS A 206 -4.72 12.41 5.60
CA LYS A 206 -4.37 13.68 6.27
C LYS A 206 -2.91 13.73 6.73
N GLY A 207 -2.00 13.75 5.76
CA GLY A 207 -0.57 13.92 5.99
C GLY A 207 0.11 12.68 6.58
N ALA A 208 1.41 12.84 6.85
CA ALA A 208 2.26 11.77 7.37
C ALA A 208 1.76 11.17 8.69
N PHE A 209 1.10 11.96 9.55
CA PHE A 209 0.59 11.47 10.83
C PHE A 209 -0.45 10.36 10.64
N GLU A 210 -1.43 10.55 9.75
CA GLU A 210 -2.43 9.53 9.49
C GLU A 210 -1.81 8.30 8.81
N MET A 211 -0.89 8.49 7.87
CA MET A 211 -0.18 7.39 7.23
C MET A 211 0.65 6.57 8.24
N ASN A 212 1.29 7.23 9.22
CA ASN A 212 2.03 6.57 10.32
C ASN A 212 1.12 5.75 11.24
N VAL A 213 -0.17 6.09 11.36
CA VAL A 213 -1.13 5.30 12.13
C VAL A 213 -1.53 4.04 11.35
N LEU A 214 -1.72 4.18 10.05
CA LEU A 214 -2.16 3.09 9.17
C LEU A 214 -1.09 1.99 9.00
N GLU A 215 0.20 2.34 8.99
CA GLU A 215 1.27 1.36 8.73
C GLU A 215 1.86 0.66 9.97
N LYS A 216 1.30 0.90 11.15
CA LYS A 216 1.72 0.29 12.41
C LYS A 216 1.03 -1.04 12.65
#